data_AF-A0A6J6EQL7-F1
#
_entry.id   AF-A0A6J6EQL7-F1
#
_cell.length_a   1.000
_cell.length_b   1.000
_cell.length_c   1.000
_cell.angle_alpha   90.00
_cell.angle_beta   90.00
_cell.angle_gamma   90.00
#
_symmetry.space_group_name_H-M   'P 1'
#
loop_
_entity.id
_entity.type
_entity.pdbx_description
1 polymer ?
#
loop_
_entity_poly.entity_id
_entity_poly.type
_entity_poly.pdbx_seq_one_letter_code
_entity_poly.pdbx_strand_id
1 'polypeptide(L)'
;MSNSGEWSAPDRFSDNEVELVDEIVLSEDILDEGGSVIGEHVETIDILEVDGQGVVVIDDVTIVTDDEGDLMIDETVAIFDEDGDVVLDEIITIVDAEGDVMVEEHLIAADSEGNVVIADSITVVDGGELDDRQLASSLREELDGVELALERLDAGSYGLCDSCGNPIDDSVLAEMPQARSCSAHLV
;
A
#
# COMPACT_ATOMS: atom_id res chain seq x y z
N MET A 1 -13.03 26.83 -18.07
CA MET A 1 -11.58 27.05 -17.90
C MET A 1 -11.33 27.07 -16.41
N SER A 2 -11.40 25.88 -15.81
CA SER A 2 -10.99 25.67 -14.42
C SER A 2 -9.47 25.76 -14.41
N ASN A 3 -8.91 26.52 -13.48
CA ASN A 3 -7.47 26.55 -13.25
C ASN A 3 -7.01 25.11 -13.00
N SER A 4 -6.17 24.60 -13.89
CA SER A 4 -5.30 23.48 -13.57
C SER A 4 -4.50 23.90 -12.34
N GLY A 5 -4.73 23.22 -11.21
CA GLY A 5 -3.69 23.14 -10.19
C GLY A 5 -2.40 22.71 -10.88
N GLU A 6 -1.26 23.23 -10.45
CA GLU A 6 0.04 22.73 -10.91
C GLU A 6 0.05 21.22 -10.64
N TRP A 7 -0.20 20.43 -11.69
CA TRP A 7 -0.04 18.99 -11.66
C TRP A 7 1.40 18.75 -11.22
N SER A 8 1.53 17.94 -10.17
CA SER A 8 2.81 17.55 -9.61
C SER A 8 2.91 16.06 -9.80
N ALA A 9 4.07 15.59 -10.27
CA ALA A 9 4.31 14.17 -10.39
C ALA A 9 3.99 13.48 -9.05
N PRO A 10 3.26 12.36 -9.06
CA PRO A 10 3.04 11.57 -7.86
C PRO A 10 4.35 11.27 -7.15
N ASP A 11 4.35 11.23 -5.81
CA ASP A 11 5.57 11.03 -5.00
C ASP A 11 6.33 9.74 -5.40
N ARG A 12 5.61 8.73 -5.91
CA ARG A 12 6.14 7.48 -6.49
C ARG A 12 7.11 7.67 -7.67
N PHE A 13 7.14 8.83 -8.32
CA PHE A 13 8.07 9.16 -9.40
C PHE A 13 9.02 10.32 -9.07
N SER A 14 9.17 10.68 -7.79
CA SER A 14 9.91 11.88 -7.34
C SER A 14 11.40 11.94 -7.75
N ASP A 15 12.02 10.81 -8.08
CA ASP A 15 13.42 10.72 -8.54
C ASP A 15 13.60 10.77 -10.07
N ASN A 16 12.50 10.80 -10.85
CA ASN A 16 12.53 10.73 -12.33
C ASN A 16 12.13 12.06 -13.00
N GLU A 17 12.50 12.26 -14.26
CA GLU A 17 11.93 13.34 -15.10
C GLU A 17 10.55 12.90 -15.60
N VAL A 18 9.48 13.50 -15.09
CA VAL A 18 8.10 13.12 -15.39
C VAL A 18 7.38 14.27 -16.08
N GLU A 19 6.78 14.00 -17.23
CA GLU A 19 5.89 14.92 -17.94
C GLU A 19 4.49 14.30 -18.08
N LEU A 20 3.45 15.04 -17.67
CA LEU A 20 2.06 14.68 -17.97
C LEU A 20 1.76 15.00 -19.44
N VAL A 21 1.42 13.97 -20.20
CA VAL A 21 1.03 14.08 -21.61
C VAL A 21 -0.46 14.34 -21.75
N ASP A 22 -1.30 13.60 -21.01
CA ASP A 22 -2.76 13.74 -20.99
C ASP A 22 -3.33 13.25 -19.65
N GLU A 23 -4.48 13.78 -19.25
CA GLU A 23 -5.21 13.41 -18.03
C GLU A 23 -6.70 13.30 -18.37
N ILE A 24 -7.31 12.18 -18.01
CA ILE A 24 -8.75 11.95 -18.16
C ILE A 24 -9.31 11.68 -16.77
N VAL A 25 -10.31 12.44 -16.36
CA VAL A 25 -11.00 12.24 -15.08
C VAL A 25 -12.47 11.91 -15.34
N LEU A 26 -12.92 10.80 -14.79
CA LEU A 26 -14.31 10.35 -14.78
C LEU A 26 -14.79 10.32 -13.33
N SER A 27 -16.01 10.79 -13.09
CA SER A 27 -16.62 10.67 -11.75
C SER A 27 -18.11 10.39 -11.85
N GLU A 28 -18.61 9.53 -10.97
CA GLU A 28 -19.99 9.07 -10.93
C GLU A 28 -20.50 9.00 -9.48
N ASP A 29 -21.65 9.60 -9.23
CA ASP A 29 -22.34 9.48 -7.93
C ASP A 29 -22.96 8.08 -7.79
N ILE A 30 -22.80 7.47 -6.62
CA ILE A 30 -23.43 6.20 -6.26
C ILE A 30 -24.69 6.50 -5.46
N LEU A 31 -25.83 5.95 -5.88
CA LEU A 31 -27.15 6.22 -5.30
C LEU A 31 -27.75 4.98 -4.63
N ASP A 32 -28.46 5.18 -3.51
CA ASP A 32 -29.28 4.14 -2.89
C ASP A 32 -30.61 3.92 -3.66
N GLU A 33 -31.43 2.97 -3.17
CA GLU A 33 -32.77 2.72 -3.73
C GLU A 33 -33.72 3.93 -3.64
N GLY A 34 -33.45 4.85 -2.71
CA GLY A 34 -34.19 6.10 -2.52
C GLY A 34 -33.74 7.25 -3.43
N GLY A 35 -32.65 7.08 -4.17
CA GLY A 35 -32.02 8.11 -4.99
C GLY A 35 -31.18 9.12 -4.18
N SER A 36 -30.83 8.79 -2.94
CA SER A 36 -29.87 9.56 -2.13
C SER A 36 -28.45 9.15 -2.51
N VAL A 37 -27.52 10.11 -2.54
CA VAL A 37 -26.11 9.83 -2.77
C VAL A 37 -25.54 9.15 -1.54
N ILE A 38 -24.95 7.98 -1.75
CA ILE A 38 -24.30 7.15 -0.74
C ILE A 38 -22.81 6.97 -1.01
N GLY A 39 -22.32 7.48 -2.13
CA GLY A 39 -20.93 7.31 -2.49
C GLY A 39 -20.56 8.05 -3.76
N GLU A 40 -19.29 7.94 -4.11
CA GLU A 40 -18.71 8.48 -5.33
C GLU A 40 -17.68 7.48 -5.85
N HIS A 41 -17.64 7.35 -7.17
CA HIS A 41 -16.59 6.64 -7.90
C HIS A 41 -15.83 7.67 -8.73
N VAL A 42 -14.50 7.63 -8.67
CA VAL A 42 -13.62 8.52 -9.43
C VAL A 42 -12.54 7.68 -10.08
N GLU A 43 -12.45 7.74 -11.41
CA GLU A 43 -11.40 7.10 -12.20
C GLU A 43 -10.56 8.22 -12.87
N THR A 44 -9.25 8.19 -12.67
CA THR A 44 -8.30 9.07 -13.34
C THR A 44 -7.35 8.24 -14.19
N ILE A 45 -7.18 8.61 -15.46
CA ILE A 45 -6.25 7.99 -16.38
C ILE A 45 -5.23 9.04 -16.80
N ASP A 46 -4.01 8.89 -16.29
CA ASP A 46 -2.86 9.71 -16.61
C ASP A 46 -1.98 9.03 -17.65
N ILE A 47 -1.65 9.77 -18.71
CA ILE A 47 -0.63 9.38 -19.68
C ILE A 47 0.61 10.20 -19.38
N LEU A 48 1.68 9.53 -19.00
CA LEU A 48 2.94 10.11 -18.55
C LEU A 48 4.08 9.76 -19.51
N GLU A 49 5.07 10.64 -19.58
CA GLU A 49 6.41 10.34 -20.07
C GLU A 49 7.37 10.38 -18.87
N VAL A 50 7.98 9.26 -18.52
CA VAL A 50 8.91 9.11 -17.39
C VAL A 50 10.28 8.74 -17.96
N ASP A 51 11.27 9.62 -17.81
CA ASP A 51 12.63 9.44 -18.37
C ASP A 51 12.66 9.07 -19.87
N GLY A 52 11.67 9.56 -20.63
CA GLY A 52 11.51 9.30 -22.06
C GLY A 52 10.78 8.00 -22.40
N GLN A 53 10.21 7.30 -21.41
CA GLN A 53 9.38 6.11 -21.58
C GLN A 53 7.91 6.44 -21.34
N GLY A 54 7.01 5.88 -22.16
CA GLY A 54 5.57 6.08 -21.98
C GLY A 54 5.02 5.22 -20.84
N VAL A 55 4.34 5.86 -19.88
CA VAL A 55 3.69 5.18 -18.74
C VAL A 55 2.23 5.62 -18.68
N VAL A 56 1.32 4.67 -18.53
CA VAL A 56 -0.10 4.93 -18.27
C VAL A 56 -0.39 4.55 -16.83
N VAL A 57 -1.02 5.45 -16.09
CA VAL A 57 -1.46 5.24 -14.72
C VAL A 57 -2.96 5.39 -14.69
N ILE A 58 -3.65 4.42 -14.12
CA ILE A 58 -5.08 4.45 -13.87
C ILE A 58 -5.26 4.38 -12.35
N ASP A 59 -5.82 5.43 -11.78
CA ASP A 59 -6.17 5.52 -10.36
C ASP A 59 -7.72 5.50 -10.26
N ASP A 60 -8.26 4.42 -9.69
CA ASP A 60 -9.70 4.19 -9.51
C ASP A 60 -10.02 4.18 -8.01
N VAL A 61 -10.94 5.04 -7.58
CA VAL A 61 -11.33 5.16 -6.18
C VAL A 61 -12.84 5.15 -6.07
N THR A 62 -13.35 4.19 -5.32
CA THR A 62 -14.76 4.07 -4.97
C THR A 62 -14.93 4.22 -3.47
N ILE A 63 -15.80 5.15 -3.05
CA ILE A 63 -16.13 5.36 -1.63
C ILE A 63 -17.64 5.22 -1.49
N VAL A 64 -18.09 4.31 -0.62
CA VAL A 64 -19.51 4.07 -0.34
C VAL A 64 -19.74 4.04 1.16
N THR A 65 -20.84 4.65 1.61
CA THR A 65 -21.34 4.55 2.97
C THR A 65 -22.79 4.10 2.97
N ASP A 66 -23.25 3.45 4.03
CA ASP A 66 -24.66 3.07 4.19
C ASP A 66 -25.38 3.89 5.27
N ASP A 67 -26.63 3.54 5.56
CA ASP A 67 -27.43 4.18 6.60
C ASP A 67 -27.14 3.65 8.01
N GLU A 68 -26.41 2.54 8.13
CA GLU A 68 -26.00 1.93 9.39
C GLU A 68 -24.72 2.58 9.93
N GLY A 69 -23.96 3.24 9.06
CA GLY A 69 -22.72 3.97 9.38
C GLY A 69 -21.46 3.25 8.91
N ASP A 70 -21.62 2.19 8.12
CA ASP A 70 -20.50 1.46 7.52
C ASP A 70 -19.92 2.28 6.36
N LEU A 71 -18.62 2.11 6.14
CA LEU A 71 -17.83 2.75 5.10
C LEU A 71 -17.02 1.69 4.36
N MET A 72 -17.12 1.68 3.04
CA MET A 72 -16.24 0.96 2.14
C MET A 72 -15.44 1.97 1.32
N ILE A 73 -14.14 1.79 1.28
CA ILE A 73 -13.23 2.44 0.34
C ILE A 73 -12.58 1.31 -0.47
N ASP A 74 -12.65 1.41 -1.78
CA ASP A 74 -12.02 0.51 -2.73
C ASP A 74 -11.15 1.36 -3.65
N GLU A 75 -9.83 1.18 -3.56
CA GLU A 75 -8.83 1.91 -4.34
C GLU A 75 -8.06 0.92 -5.19
N THR A 76 -8.01 1.15 -6.50
CA THR A 76 -7.22 0.36 -7.45
C THR A 76 -6.29 1.28 -8.24
N VAL A 77 -5.00 1.00 -8.22
CA VAL A 77 -3.99 1.67 -9.04
C VAL A 77 -3.42 0.67 -10.04
N ALA A 78 -3.50 0.99 -11.32
CA ALA A 78 -2.92 0.20 -12.40
C ALA A 78 -1.88 1.02 -13.17
N ILE A 79 -0.68 0.47 -13.33
CA ILE A 79 0.42 1.08 -14.05
C ILE A 79 0.80 0.18 -15.21
N PHE A 80 0.93 0.76 -16.40
CA PHE A 80 1.38 0.10 -17.62
C PHE A 80 2.51 0.90 -18.22
N ASP A 81 3.62 0.25 -18.58
CA ASP A 81 4.68 0.90 -19.34
C ASP A 81 4.67 0.50 -20.83
N GLU A 82 5.59 1.09 -21.60
CA GLU A 82 5.74 0.81 -23.03
C GLU A 82 6.37 -0.56 -23.33
N ASP A 83 7.10 -1.14 -22.37
CA ASP A 83 7.74 -2.44 -22.48
C ASP A 83 6.74 -3.59 -22.26
N GLY A 84 5.59 -3.29 -21.65
CA GLY A 84 4.49 -4.20 -21.40
C GLY A 84 4.48 -4.76 -19.97
N ASP A 85 5.24 -4.15 -19.06
CA ASP A 85 5.18 -4.45 -17.64
C ASP A 85 3.93 -3.79 -17.04
N VAL A 86 3.31 -4.48 -16.09
CA VAL A 86 2.05 -4.10 -15.47
C VAL A 86 2.17 -4.23 -13.96
N VAL A 87 1.76 -3.21 -13.23
CA VAL A 87 1.56 -3.28 -11.79
C VAL A 87 0.10 -2.96 -11.50
N LEU A 88 -0.55 -3.78 -10.70
CA LEU A 88 -1.90 -3.58 -10.16
C LEU A 88 -1.77 -3.60 -8.64
N ASP A 89 -2.26 -2.56 -7.99
CA ASP A 89 -2.30 -2.43 -6.54
C ASP A 89 -3.75 -2.12 -6.15
N GLU A 90 -4.40 -3.02 -5.42
CA GLU A 90 -5.78 -2.89 -4.97
C GLU A 90 -5.81 -2.87 -3.45
N ILE A 91 -6.53 -1.91 -2.86
CA ILE A 91 -6.73 -1.76 -1.42
C ILE A 91 -8.22 -1.60 -1.14
N ILE A 92 -8.79 -2.56 -0.42
CA ILE A 92 -10.18 -2.52 0.04
C ILE A 92 -10.19 -2.28 1.55
N THR A 93 -10.73 -1.15 1.97
CA THR A 93 -10.95 -0.81 3.38
C THR A 93 -12.43 -0.83 3.70
N ILE A 94 -12.81 -1.61 4.71
CA ILE A 94 -14.16 -1.64 5.28
C ILE A 94 -14.07 -1.20 6.73
N VAL A 95 -14.88 -0.23 7.11
CA VAL A 95 -15.05 0.24 8.49
C VAL A 95 -16.52 0.08 8.85
N ASP A 96 -16.81 -0.62 9.94
CA ASP A 96 -18.19 -0.75 10.40
C ASP A 96 -18.58 0.35 11.40
N ALA A 97 -19.87 0.42 11.71
CA ALA A 97 -20.42 1.36 12.68
C ALA A 97 -19.94 1.14 14.13
N GLU A 98 -19.38 -0.04 14.45
CA GLU A 98 -18.81 -0.37 15.76
C GLU A 98 -17.34 0.09 15.88
N GLY A 99 -16.71 0.44 14.75
CA GLY A 99 -15.34 0.90 14.64
C GLY A 99 -14.35 -0.21 14.30
N ASP A 100 -14.82 -1.41 13.97
CA ASP A 100 -13.97 -2.47 13.42
C ASP A 100 -13.51 -2.06 12.02
N VAL A 101 -12.24 -2.31 11.72
CA VAL A 101 -11.62 -2.00 10.42
C VAL A 101 -11.05 -3.28 9.83
N MET A 102 -11.38 -3.54 8.57
CA MET A 102 -10.73 -4.54 7.74
C MET A 102 -10.07 -3.86 6.56
N VAL A 103 -8.80 -4.15 6.33
CA VAL A 103 -8.05 -3.72 5.14
C VAL A 103 -7.56 -4.97 4.42
N GLU A 104 -7.88 -5.10 3.14
CA GLU A 104 -7.37 -6.12 2.25
C GLU A 104 -6.54 -5.44 1.16
N GLU A 105 -5.33 -5.94 0.92
CA GLU A 105 -4.38 -5.40 -0.05
C GLU A 105 -3.99 -6.52 -1.03
N HIS A 106 -4.03 -6.23 -2.33
CA HIS A 106 -3.58 -7.13 -3.39
C HIS A 106 -2.63 -6.39 -4.33
N LEU A 107 -1.37 -6.84 -4.37
CA LEU A 107 -0.37 -6.33 -5.30
C LEU A 107 -0.01 -7.41 -6.32
N ILE A 108 -0.19 -7.08 -7.60
CA ILE A 108 0.18 -7.93 -8.73
C ILE A 108 1.15 -7.18 -9.61
N ALA A 109 2.33 -7.73 -9.83
CA ALA A 109 3.29 -7.23 -10.81
C ALA A 109 3.54 -8.31 -11.87
N ALA A 110 3.42 -7.94 -13.14
CA ALA A 110 3.71 -8.81 -14.27
C ALA A 110 4.67 -8.12 -15.21
N ASP A 111 5.66 -8.85 -15.72
CA ASP A 111 6.55 -8.34 -16.75
C ASP A 111 6.17 -8.85 -18.15
N SER A 112 6.77 -8.23 -19.16
CA SER A 112 6.61 -8.59 -20.57
C SER A 112 7.13 -10.00 -20.93
N GLU A 113 7.97 -10.62 -20.08
CA GLU A 113 8.46 -11.99 -20.24
C GLU A 113 7.47 -13.04 -19.68
N GLY A 114 6.43 -12.59 -18.97
CA GLY A 114 5.39 -13.43 -18.38
C GLY A 114 5.71 -13.92 -16.97
N ASN A 115 6.68 -13.32 -16.30
CA ASN A 115 6.86 -13.52 -14.86
C ASN A 115 5.79 -12.72 -14.11
N VAL A 116 5.24 -13.32 -13.06
CA VAL A 116 4.17 -12.71 -12.26
C VAL A 116 4.50 -12.86 -10.79
N VAL A 117 4.40 -11.76 -10.06
CA VAL A 117 4.49 -11.66 -8.60
C VAL A 117 3.12 -11.27 -8.09
N ILE A 118 2.66 -11.96 -7.04
CA ILE A 118 1.39 -11.67 -6.36
C ILE A 118 1.72 -11.61 -4.86
N ALA A 119 1.28 -10.56 -4.20
CA ALA A 119 1.39 -10.37 -2.76
C ALA A 119 0.05 -9.89 -2.22
N ASP A 120 -0.47 -10.61 -1.22
CA ASP A 120 -1.78 -10.32 -0.63
C ASP A 120 -1.64 -10.22 0.90
N SER A 121 -2.28 -9.21 1.51
CA SER A 121 -2.37 -9.03 2.95
C SER A 121 -3.79 -8.70 3.39
N ILE A 122 -4.18 -9.21 4.56
CA ILE A 122 -5.42 -8.83 5.23
C ILE A 122 -5.12 -8.40 6.66
N THR A 123 -5.62 -7.23 7.04
CA THR A 123 -5.51 -6.65 8.37
C THR A 123 -6.89 -6.45 8.95
N VAL A 124 -7.11 -6.91 10.18
CA VAL A 124 -8.38 -6.72 10.90
C VAL A 124 -8.08 -6.07 12.25
N VAL A 125 -8.77 -4.98 12.55
CA VAL A 125 -8.68 -4.23 13.80
C VAL A 125 -10.07 -4.22 14.43
N ASP A 126 -10.17 -4.64 15.69
CA ASP A 126 -11.40 -4.58 16.49
C ASP A 126 -11.53 -3.19 17.12
N GLY A 127 -12.69 -2.56 16.94
CA GLY A 127 -13.11 -1.26 17.43
C GLY A 127 -13.49 -1.22 18.91
N GLY A 128 -13.26 -2.32 19.64
CA GLY A 128 -13.27 -2.33 21.11
C GLY A 128 -12.38 -1.22 21.69
N GLU A 129 -12.48 -0.96 23.00
CA GLU A 129 -11.71 0.10 23.68
C GLU A 129 -10.20 -0.13 23.53
N LEU A 130 -9.62 0.36 22.43
CA LEU A 130 -8.20 0.41 22.16
C LEU A 130 -7.61 1.31 23.25
N ASP A 131 -6.93 0.73 24.25
CA ASP A 131 -6.11 1.55 25.14
C ASP A 131 -5.01 2.12 24.25
N ASP A 132 -5.10 3.42 23.94
CA ASP A 132 -4.10 4.17 23.16
C ASP A 132 -2.66 3.86 23.63
N ARG A 133 -2.49 3.48 24.89
CA ARG A 133 -1.20 3.05 25.44
C ARG A 133 -0.71 1.71 24.90
N GLN A 134 -1.59 0.73 24.70
CA GLN A 134 -1.23 -0.57 24.14
C GLN A 134 -0.86 -0.45 22.65
N LEU A 135 -1.65 0.30 21.88
CA LEU A 135 -1.32 0.57 20.47
C LEU A 135 -0.01 1.36 20.36
N ALA A 136 0.14 2.43 21.14
CA ALA A 136 1.37 3.23 21.15
C ALA A 136 2.57 2.48 21.76
N SER A 137 2.37 1.44 22.57
CA SER A 137 3.50 0.59 23.02
C SER A 137 3.92 -0.37 21.92
N SER A 138 2.97 -1.04 21.26
CA SER A 138 3.30 -1.99 20.18
C SER A 138 4.01 -1.31 19.02
N LEU A 139 3.52 -0.15 18.56
CA LEU A 139 4.16 0.63 17.50
C LEU A 139 5.57 1.12 17.88
N ARG A 140 5.79 1.46 19.15
CA ARG A 140 7.13 1.83 19.63
C ARG A 140 8.07 0.63 19.65
N GLU A 141 7.60 -0.54 20.06
CA GLU A 141 8.39 -1.77 20.06
C GLU A 141 8.79 -2.17 18.63
N GLU A 142 7.89 -2.02 17.66
CA GLU A 142 8.20 -2.24 16.24
C GLU A 142 9.24 -1.24 15.72
N LEU A 143 9.05 0.06 15.97
CA LEU A 143 10.01 1.10 15.60
C LEU A 143 11.39 0.85 16.20
N ASP A 144 11.46 0.57 17.51
CA ASP A 144 12.71 0.24 18.20
C ASP A 144 13.38 -1.00 17.58
N GLY A 145 12.59 -1.98 17.12
CA GLY A 145 13.06 -3.17 16.41
C GLY A 145 13.71 -2.84 15.06
N VAL A 146 13.07 -1.97 14.27
CA VAL A 146 13.58 -1.51 12.97
C VAL A 146 14.84 -0.65 13.15
N GLU A 147 14.83 0.31 14.08
CA GLU A 147 15.99 1.15 14.38
C GLU A 147 17.20 0.30 14.75
N LEU A 148 17.01 -0.71 15.61
CA LEU A 148 18.07 -1.64 15.98
C LEU A 148 18.56 -2.46 14.77
N ALA A 149 17.67 -2.90 13.89
CA ALA A 149 18.05 -3.63 12.68
C ALA A 149 18.94 -2.77 11.77
N LEU A 150 18.60 -1.49 11.60
CA LEU A 150 19.40 -0.51 10.86
C LEU A 150 20.77 -0.27 11.52
N GLU A 151 20.82 -0.07 12.84
CA GLU A 151 22.09 0.08 13.57
C GLU A 151 23.02 -1.13 13.37
N ARG A 152 22.45 -2.33 13.34
CA ARG A 152 23.21 -3.57 13.10
C ARG A 152 23.71 -3.67 11.67
N LEU A 153 22.94 -3.17 10.71
CA LEU A 153 23.33 -3.12 9.31
C LEU A 153 24.53 -2.18 9.15
N ASP A 154 24.49 -1.00 9.75
CA ASP A 154 25.61 -0.06 9.81
C ASP A 154 26.84 -0.64 10.52
N ALA A 155 26.62 -1.41 11.60
CA ALA A 155 27.69 -2.09 12.32
C ALA A 155 28.23 -3.35 11.61
N GLY A 156 27.60 -3.79 10.51
CA GLY A 156 27.95 -5.02 9.79
C GLY A 156 27.64 -6.32 10.55
N SER A 157 26.73 -6.27 11.52
CA SER A 157 26.28 -7.42 12.33
C SER A 157 24.82 -7.82 12.07
N TYR A 158 24.21 -7.21 11.04
CA TYR A 158 22.90 -7.60 10.54
C TYR A 158 22.90 -9.06 10.06
N GLY A 159 21.81 -9.77 10.30
CA GLY A 159 21.67 -11.19 9.97
C GLY A 159 22.43 -12.16 10.88
N LEU A 160 22.92 -11.73 12.05
CA LEU A 160 23.52 -12.63 13.05
C LEU A 160 22.60 -12.83 14.26
N CYS A 161 22.55 -14.03 14.82
CA CYS A 161 21.73 -14.29 16.01
C CYS A 161 22.35 -13.65 17.27
N ASP A 162 21.55 -12.93 18.05
CA ASP A 162 22.02 -12.30 19.30
C ASP A 162 22.46 -13.33 20.36
N SER A 163 21.85 -14.52 20.34
CA SER A 163 22.13 -15.57 21.32
C SER A 163 23.41 -16.36 21.02
N CYS A 164 23.71 -16.62 19.75
CA CYS A 164 24.81 -17.52 19.37
C CYS A 164 25.78 -16.99 18.31
N GLY A 165 25.50 -15.84 17.71
CA GLY A 165 26.33 -15.21 16.68
C GLY A 165 26.32 -15.92 15.32
N ASN A 166 25.49 -16.96 15.14
CA ASN A 166 25.35 -17.65 13.86
C ASN A 166 24.49 -16.83 12.89
N PRO A 167 24.67 -17.00 11.58
CA PRO A 167 23.79 -16.39 10.59
C PRO A 167 22.34 -16.81 10.79
N ILE A 168 21.43 -15.86 10.62
CA ILE A 168 19.99 -16.06 10.51
C ILE A 168 19.71 -16.46 9.05
N ASP A 169 18.71 -17.31 8.84
CA ASP A 169 18.36 -17.78 7.50
C ASP A 169 17.82 -16.61 6.66
N ASP A 170 18.25 -16.53 5.39
CA ASP A 170 17.84 -15.47 4.48
C ASP A 170 16.32 -15.50 4.24
N SER A 171 15.67 -16.66 4.26
CA SER A 171 14.21 -16.74 4.12
C SER A 171 13.49 -16.10 5.30
N VAL A 172 14.05 -16.21 6.51
CA VAL A 172 13.51 -15.58 7.72
C VAL A 172 13.71 -14.07 7.66
N LEU A 173 14.88 -13.61 7.19
CA LEU A 173 15.15 -12.17 7.05
C LEU A 173 14.32 -11.53 5.92
N ALA A 174 13.97 -12.29 4.89
CA ALA A 174 13.08 -11.84 3.83
C ALA A 174 11.64 -11.63 4.33
N GLU A 175 11.16 -12.49 5.24
CA GLU A 175 9.83 -12.37 5.86
C GLU A 175 9.81 -11.39 7.04
N MET A 176 10.88 -11.34 7.83
CA MET A 176 11.00 -10.52 9.04
C MET A 176 12.39 -9.86 9.12
N PRO A 177 12.60 -8.70 8.48
CA PRO A 177 13.91 -8.04 8.41
C PRO A 177 14.51 -7.68 9.78
N GLN A 178 13.68 -7.44 10.78
CA GLN A 178 14.08 -7.14 12.15
C GLN A 178 14.38 -8.39 13.01
N ALA A 179 14.42 -9.59 12.43
CA ALA A 179 14.69 -10.82 13.16
C ALA A 179 16.06 -10.79 13.87
N ARG A 180 16.07 -11.16 15.16
CA ARG A 180 17.25 -11.13 16.03
C ARG A 180 17.80 -12.52 16.39
N SER A 181 17.07 -13.57 16.03
CA SER A 181 17.34 -14.94 16.43
C SER A 181 17.28 -15.89 15.24
N CYS A 182 18.23 -16.82 15.18
CA CYS A 182 18.16 -17.94 14.24
C CYS A 182 17.02 -18.90 14.64
N SER A 183 16.59 -19.77 13.73
CA SER A 183 15.51 -20.74 13.96
C SER A 183 15.66 -21.62 15.22
N ALA A 184 16.90 -21.91 15.63
CA ALA A 184 17.18 -22.65 16.87
C ALA A 184 16.94 -21.84 18.18
N HIS A 185 16.80 -20.51 18.07
CA HIS A 185 16.62 -19.55 19.17
C HIS A 185 15.41 -18.62 18.96
N LEU A 186 14.49 -18.98 18.05
CA LEU A 186 13.15 -18.39 18.03
C LEU A 186 12.45 -18.90 19.30
N VAL A 187 12.24 -18.01 20.27
CA VAL A 187 11.51 -18.29 21.52
C VAL A 187 10.17 -17.61 21.44
#